data_AF-A0A1X1Y7J7-F1
#
_entry.id   AF-A0A1X1Y7J7-F1
#
_cell.length_a   1.000
_cell.length_b   1.000
_cell.length_c   1.000
_cell.angle_alpha   90.00
_cell.angle_beta   90.00
_cell.angle_gamma   90.00
#
_symmetry.space_group_name_H-M   'P 1'
#
loop_
_entity.id
_entity.type
_entity.pdbx_description
1 polymer ?
#
loop_
_entity_poly.entity_id
_entity_poly.type
_entity_poly.pdbx_seq_one_letter_code
_entity_poly.pdbx_strand_id
1 'polypeptide(L)'
;MDQQPAGYPEDAALRETIRTALLLAARAPSVHNSQPWRWRVDVTTPTPRLDLYVEPDLQLRNIDPDGRGMILSCGAALHHCVIALAALGHQVKAHRLPDPANPDHLASIELCPLGPAEDLCQVDVALAAAIPRRRTDRRYFSGWPVAAADIALMGARAARAGVMLRQVDALDRLNAVVARAVFEHRTDYDYLAELTTWSGRYGSVAGVPAQSVPTPAADAPIPGRLFAGSVLPQPPGAVPAEDRAVMLALGTEGDDRLAQLRAGEATSVVLLTATALGLASCPVTEPLEIAETRAAVRRDVFGTSGYPQMLLRVGWAPINADPLPATPRRFLNDTVEWQVPLDVGSRRDTVREAAPTSAARSRPPELTRR
;
A
#
# COMPACT_ATOMS: atom_id res chain seq x y z
N MET A 1 -14.51 -44.38 -13.78
CA MET A 1 -14.53 -44.04 -12.35
C MET A 1 -13.21 -43.35 -12.09
N ASP A 2 -13.16 -42.08 -12.48
CA ASP A 2 -11.95 -41.28 -12.50
C ASP A 2 -11.60 -40.88 -11.08
N GLN A 3 -10.42 -41.33 -10.63
CA GLN A 3 -9.84 -40.88 -9.36
C GLN A 3 -9.28 -39.48 -9.56
N GLN A 4 -10.04 -38.51 -9.05
CA GLN A 4 -9.60 -37.16 -8.80
C GLN A 4 -8.50 -37.20 -7.72
N PRO A 5 -7.31 -36.61 -7.93
CA PRO A 5 -6.28 -36.60 -6.91
C PRO A 5 -6.79 -35.73 -5.74
N ALA A 6 -6.90 -36.35 -4.57
CA ALA A 6 -7.30 -35.70 -3.34
C ALA A 6 -6.21 -34.70 -2.93
N GLY A 7 -6.44 -33.40 -3.20
CA GLY A 7 -5.77 -32.36 -2.44
C GLY A 7 -6.15 -32.54 -0.97
N TYR A 8 -5.17 -32.65 -0.08
CA TYR A 8 -5.42 -32.91 1.34
C TYR A 8 -6.27 -31.76 1.94
N PRO A 9 -7.20 -32.03 2.88
CA PRO A 9 -8.01 -31.00 3.52
C PRO A 9 -7.21 -29.86 4.15
N GLU A 10 -5.98 -30.14 4.58
CA GLU A 10 -5.04 -29.18 5.18
C GLU A 10 -4.56 -28.13 4.15
N ASP A 11 -4.33 -28.52 2.89
CA ASP A 11 -3.91 -27.60 1.83
C ASP A 11 -5.03 -26.61 1.48
N ALA A 12 -6.28 -27.08 1.51
CA ALA A 12 -7.45 -26.23 1.28
C ALA A 12 -7.64 -25.22 2.43
N ALA A 13 -7.48 -25.64 3.68
CA ALA A 13 -7.58 -24.77 4.85
C ALA A 13 -6.46 -23.71 4.88
N LEU A 14 -5.22 -24.10 4.56
CA LEU A 14 -4.10 -23.17 4.45
C LEU A 14 -4.32 -22.16 3.32
N ARG A 15 -4.75 -22.61 2.14
CA ARG A 15 -5.07 -21.73 1.00
C ARG A 15 -6.13 -20.72 1.38
N GLU A 16 -7.18 -21.14 2.08
CA GLU A 16 -8.25 -20.25 2.55
C GLU A 16 -7.75 -19.23 3.58
N THR A 17 -6.82 -19.65 4.45
CA THR A 17 -6.18 -18.77 5.43
C THR A 17 -5.33 -17.71 4.75
N ILE A 18 -4.48 -18.09 3.80
CA ILE A 18 -3.69 -17.16 2.99
C ILE A 18 -4.60 -16.22 2.19
N ARG A 19 -5.67 -16.76 1.59
CA ARG A 19 -6.67 -15.95 0.87
C ARG A 19 -7.28 -14.88 1.77
N THR A 20 -7.67 -15.24 2.99
CA THR A 20 -8.21 -14.32 3.99
C THR A 20 -7.18 -13.26 4.39
N ALA A 21 -5.92 -13.67 4.63
CA ALA A 21 -4.85 -12.73 4.95
C ALA A 21 -4.59 -11.73 3.82
N LEU A 22 -4.61 -12.17 2.56
CA LEU A 22 -4.41 -11.31 1.40
C LEU A 22 -5.59 -10.36 1.15
N LEU A 23 -6.83 -10.77 1.46
CA LEU A 23 -7.99 -9.88 1.45
C LEU A 23 -7.88 -8.76 2.50
N LEU A 24 -7.35 -9.08 3.68
CA LEU A 24 -7.02 -8.07 4.69
C LEU A 24 -5.85 -7.19 4.23
N ALA A 25 -4.79 -7.77 3.66
CA ALA A 25 -3.66 -7.05 3.09
C ALA A 25 -4.07 -6.05 2.02
N ALA A 26 -5.02 -6.42 1.16
CA ALA A 26 -5.56 -5.54 0.12
C ALA A 26 -6.20 -4.27 0.70
N ARG A 27 -6.62 -4.24 1.98
CA ARG A 27 -7.16 -3.03 2.62
C ARG A 27 -6.11 -1.97 2.93
N ALA A 28 -4.82 -2.29 2.80
CA ALA A 28 -3.72 -1.35 2.99
C ALA A 28 -3.96 -0.04 2.21
N PRO A 29 -3.57 1.12 2.79
CA PRO A 29 -3.57 2.38 2.06
C PRO A 29 -2.46 2.36 1.00
N SER A 30 -2.74 3.00 -0.13
CA SER A 30 -1.76 3.23 -1.19
C SER A 30 -1.90 4.63 -1.76
N VAL A 31 -0.82 5.13 -2.37
CA VAL A 31 -0.80 6.42 -3.08
C VAL A 31 -1.94 6.45 -4.09
N HIS A 32 -2.84 7.43 -3.97
CA HIS A 32 -4.09 7.52 -4.73
C HIS A 32 -4.93 6.24 -4.82
N ASN A 33 -4.82 5.32 -3.85
CA ASN A 33 -5.47 4.01 -3.90
C ASN A 33 -5.13 3.21 -5.18
N SER A 34 -3.91 3.38 -5.72
CA SER A 34 -3.42 2.71 -6.94
C SER A 34 -3.21 1.21 -6.75
N GLN A 35 -2.97 0.78 -5.51
CA GLN A 35 -2.78 -0.62 -5.11
C GLN A 35 -1.67 -1.30 -5.94
N PRO A 36 -0.42 -0.78 -5.88
CA PRO A 36 0.63 -1.10 -6.85
C PRO A 36 1.39 -2.39 -6.52
N TRP A 37 0.68 -3.40 -6.01
CA TRP A 37 1.27 -4.65 -5.54
C TRP A 37 0.73 -5.85 -6.31
N ARG A 38 1.59 -6.84 -6.45
CA ARG A 38 1.22 -8.17 -6.91
C ARG A 38 1.83 -9.22 -5.99
N TRP A 39 1.03 -10.20 -5.64
CA TRP A 39 1.41 -11.33 -4.82
C TRP A 39 1.57 -12.57 -5.69
N ARG A 40 2.62 -13.34 -5.45
CA ARG A 40 2.75 -14.71 -5.93
C ARG A 40 2.72 -15.64 -4.73
N VAL A 41 1.84 -16.64 -4.76
CA VAL A 41 1.67 -17.56 -3.65
C VAL A 41 2.06 -18.96 -4.09
N ASP A 42 3.03 -19.53 -3.40
CA ASP A 42 3.46 -20.90 -3.56
C ASP A 42 3.13 -21.70 -2.30
N VAL A 43 2.17 -22.62 -2.44
CA VAL A 43 1.79 -23.59 -1.39
C VAL A 43 2.22 -25.01 -1.76
N THR A 44 3.03 -25.17 -2.81
CA THR A 44 3.45 -26.47 -3.33
C THR A 44 4.72 -26.99 -2.64
N THR A 45 5.44 -26.08 -1.98
CA THR A 45 6.65 -26.39 -1.22
C THR A 45 6.30 -26.72 0.25
N PRO A 46 7.17 -27.46 0.97
CA PRO A 46 6.96 -27.77 2.39
C PRO A 46 6.83 -26.54 3.30
N THR A 47 7.34 -25.39 2.85
CA THR A 47 7.27 -24.09 3.55
C THR A 47 6.53 -23.09 2.66
N PRO A 48 5.22 -22.89 2.85
CA PRO A 48 4.42 -22.00 2.02
C PRO A 48 5.01 -20.59 1.98
N ARG A 49 5.02 -19.99 0.79
CA ARG A 49 5.72 -18.73 0.51
C ARG A 49 4.80 -17.76 -0.22
N LEU A 50 4.80 -16.50 0.23
CA LEU A 50 4.11 -15.39 -0.42
C LEU A 50 5.14 -14.34 -0.81
N ASP A 51 5.30 -14.12 -2.11
CA ASP A 51 6.20 -13.10 -2.64
C ASP A 51 5.42 -11.86 -3.05
N LEU A 52 5.87 -10.70 -2.55
CA LEU A 52 5.35 -9.40 -2.88
C LEU A 52 6.22 -8.74 -3.93
N TYR A 53 5.60 -8.37 -5.03
CA TYR A 53 6.17 -7.58 -6.10
C TYR A 53 5.51 -6.21 -6.17
N VAL A 54 6.26 -5.20 -6.63
CA VAL A 54 5.68 -3.94 -7.09
C VAL A 54 5.20 -4.10 -8.53
N GLU A 55 4.19 -3.33 -8.92
CA GLU A 55 3.69 -3.22 -10.29
C GLU A 55 4.07 -1.85 -10.88
N PRO A 56 5.19 -1.73 -11.63
CA PRO A 56 5.71 -0.44 -12.12
C PRO A 56 4.75 0.28 -13.07
N ASP A 57 3.87 -0.44 -13.76
CA ASP A 57 2.85 0.12 -14.65
C ASP A 57 1.80 0.97 -13.91
N LEU A 58 1.73 0.84 -12.59
CA LEU A 58 0.84 1.62 -11.71
C LEU A 58 1.55 2.80 -11.03
N GLN A 59 2.80 3.09 -11.42
CA GLN A 59 3.50 4.28 -10.96
C GLN A 59 2.79 5.53 -11.46
N LEU A 60 2.58 6.47 -10.54
CA LEU A 60 2.04 7.80 -10.84
C LEU A 60 3.20 8.69 -11.24
N ARG A 61 3.43 8.90 -12.53
CA ARG A 61 4.69 9.49 -13.03
C ARG A 61 4.81 10.98 -12.75
N ASN A 62 3.69 11.68 -12.58
CA ASN A 62 3.67 13.11 -12.30
C ASN A 62 3.53 13.38 -10.80
N ILE A 63 2.78 12.53 -10.08
CA ILE A 63 2.56 12.64 -8.64
C ILE A 63 3.71 12.01 -7.83
N ASP A 64 4.26 10.89 -8.29
CA ASP A 64 5.30 10.11 -7.63
C ASP A 64 6.41 9.70 -8.63
N PRO A 65 7.12 10.69 -9.22
CA PRO A 65 8.12 10.44 -10.27
C PRO A 65 9.25 9.51 -9.82
N ASP A 66 9.62 9.55 -8.53
CA ASP A 66 10.66 8.70 -7.95
C ASP A 66 10.15 7.32 -7.51
N GLY A 67 8.83 7.08 -7.58
CA GLY A 67 8.20 5.81 -7.18
C GLY A 67 8.23 5.55 -5.67
N ARG A 68 8.56 6.55 -4.85
CA ARG A 68 8.67 6.42 -3.40
C ARG A 68 7.31 6.06 -2.77
N GLY A 69 6.27 6.80 -3.12
CA GLY A 69 4.90 6.54 -2.67
C GLY A 69 4.40 5.15 -3.06
N MET A 70 4.81 4.67 -4.22
CA MET A 70 4.56 3.31 -4.69
C MET A 70 5.21 2.25 -3.78
N ILE A 71 6.49 2.40 -3.45
CA ILE A 71 7.19 1.45 -2.55
C ILE A 71 6.61 1.50 -1.12
N LEU A 72 6.31 2.68 -0.58
CA LEU A 72 5.63 2.80 0.73
C LEU A 72 4.27 2.07 0.73
N SER A 73 3.53 2.15 -0.38
CA SER A 73 2.25 1.47 -0.53
C SER A 73 2.41 -0.05 -0.43
N CYS A 74 3.41 -0.61 -1.10
CA CYS A 74 3.74 -2.04 -0.99
C CYS A 74 4.20 -2.42 0.42
N GLY A 75 5.00 -1.59 1.09
CA GLY A 75 5.39 -1.82 2.49
C GLY A 75 4.18 -1.85 3.44
N ALA A 76 3.20 -0.98 3.21
CA ALA A 76 1.96 -1.02 3.98
C ALA A 76 1.19 -2.33 3.75
N ALA A 77 1.10 -2.82 2.51
CA ALA A 77 0.47 -4.10 2.17
C ALA A 77 1.23 -5.30 2.76
N LEU A 78 2.57 -5.27 2.76
CA LEU A 78 3.42 -6.27 3.40
C LEU A 78 3.08 -6.40 4.88
N HIS A 79 3.07 -5.28 5.61
CA HIS A 79 2.78 -5.30 7.04
C HIS A 79 1.33 -5.72 7.34
N HIS A 80 0.35 -5.29 6.53
CA HIS A 80 -1.03 -5.77 6.70
C HIS A 80 -1.12 -7.30 6.50
N CYS A 81 -0.39 -7.87 5.54
CA CYS A 81 -0.36 -9.31 5.32
C CYS A 81 0.27 -10.06 6.51
N VAL A 82 1.44 -9.59 6.99
CA VAL A 82 2.13 -10.16 8.15
C VAL A 82 1.22 -10.18 9.38
N ILE A 83 0.57 -9.06 9.70
CA ILE A 83 -0.34 -8.97 10.85
C ILE A 83 -1.59 -9.82 10.67
N ALA A 84 -2.14 -9.89 9.45
CA ALA A 84 -3.28 -10.74 9.16
C ALA A 84 -2.94 -12.23 9.34
N LEU A 85 -1.79 -12.69 8.85
CA LEU A 85 -1.30 -14.05 9.04
C LEU A 85 -1.08 -14.37 10.53
N ALA A 86 -0.46 -13.45 11.26
CA ALA A 86 -0.24 -13.60 12.71
C ALA A 86 -1.57 -13.74 13.47
N ALA A 87 -2.56 -12.89 13.18
CA ALA A 87 -3.89 -12.98 13.81
C ALA A 87 -4.68 -14.24 13.41
N LEU A 88 -4.32 -14.87 12.30
CA LEU A 88 -4.85 -16.17 11.85
C LEU A 88 -4.04 -17.36 12.40
N GLY A 89 -3.10 -17.11 13.32
CA GLY A 89 -2.33 -18.16 14.00
C GLY A 89 -1.02 -18.57 13.34
N HIS A 90 -0.58 -17.88 12.28
CA HIS A 90 0.65 -18.21 11.57
C HIS A 90 1.83 -17.37 12.03
N GLN A 91 2.93 -18.03 12.40
CA GLN A 91 4.23 -17.38 12.50
C GLN A 91 4.84 -17.19 11.11
N VAL A 92 5.38 -16.00 10.87
CA VAL A 92 5.91 -15.64 9.54
C VAL A 92 7.30 -15.04 9.65
N LYS A 93 8.12 -15.33 8.65
CA LYS A 93 9.42 -14.69 8.46
C LYS A 93 9.38 -13.90 7.16
N ALA A 94 9.50 -12.57 7.28
CA ALA A 94 9.50 -11.67 6.13
C ALA A 94 10.94 -11.28 5.76
N HIS A 95 11.37 -11.68 4.57
CA HIS A 95 12.61 -11.27 3.92
C HIS A 95 12.31 -10.09 2.99
N ARG A 96 13.06 -9.00 3.11
CA ARG A 96 12.86 -7.78 2.30
C ARG A 96 13.97 -7.70 1.25
N LEU A 97 13.60 -7.32 0.03
CA LEU A 97 14.47 -7.28 -1.14
C LEU A 97 15.30 -8.57 -1.28
N PRO A 98 14.65 -9.75 -1.34
CA PRO A 98 15.34 -11.04 -1.27
C PRO A 98 16.22 -11.33 -2.50
N ASP A 99 15.95 -10.71 -3.65
CA ASP A 99 16.69 -10.92 -4.89
C ASP A 99 17.23 -9.58 -5.43
N PRO A 100 18.54 -9.30 -5.28
CA PRO A 100 19.16 -8.09 -5.82
C PRO A 100 19.09 -7.98 -7.35
N ALA A 101 18.95 -9.09 -8.08
CA ALA A 101 18.83 -9.09 -9.53
C ALA A 101 17.40 -8.77 -10.01
N ASN A 102 16.41 -8.82 -9.11
CA ASN A 102 15.03 -8.48 -9.39
C ASN A 102 14.53 -7.40 -8.43
N PRO A 103 14.75 -6.11 -8.76
CA PRO A 103 14.41 -5.00 -7.87
C PRO A 103 12.90 -4.89 -7.59
N ASP A 104 12.06 -5.47 -8.45
CA ASP A 104 10.61 -5.44 -8.27
C ASP A 104 10.10 -6.47 -7.27
N HIS A 105 10.92 -7.46 -6.92
CA HIS A 105 10.65 -8.40 -5.83
C HIS A 105 10.94 -7.73 -4.47
N LEU A 106 9.90 -7.18 -3.86
CA LEU A 106 10.03 -6.36 -2.67
C LEU A 106 10.18 -7.16 -1.39
N ALA A 107 9.45 -8.27 -1.27
CA ALA A 107 9.52 -9.10 -0.08
C ALA A 107 9.09 -10.54 -0.35
N SER A 108 9.52 -11.43 0.53
CA SER A 108 9.08 -12.81 0.60
C SER A 108 8.69 -13.16 2.03
N ILE A 109 7.50 -13.72 2.20
CA ILE A 109 6.97 -14.17 3.49
C ILE A 109 7.00 -15.69 3.48
N GLU A 110 7.77 -16.27 4.39
CA GLU A 110 7.77 -17.71 4.67
C GLU A 110 6.84 -17.99 5.84
N LEU A 111 5.86 -18.88 5.65
CA LEU A 111 5.03 -19.39 6.74
C LEU A 111 5.82 -20.48 7.46
N CYS A 112 6.16 -20.21 8.72
CA CYS A 112 6.86 -21.18 9.55
C CYS A 112 5.86 -22.25 10.03
N PRO A 113 6.31 -23.51 10.22
CA PRO A 113 5.49 -24.52 10.88
C PRO A 113 5.00 -24.00 12.23
N LEU A 114 3.73 -24.28 12.54
CA LEU A 114 3.15 -23.96 13.84
C LEU A 114 4.00 -24.60 14.95
N GLY A 115 4.69 -23.78 15.74
CA GLY A 115 5.29 -24.22 17.01
C GLY A 115 4.21 -24.57 18.03
N PRO A 116 4.57 -25.12 19.20
CA PRO A 116 3.62 -25.28 20.30
C PRO A 116 2.93 -23.92 20.54
N ALA A 117 1.60 -23.92 20.55
CA ALA A 117 0.76 -22.73 20.50
C ALA A 117 1.27 -21.64 21.45
N GLU A 118 2.06 -20.71 20.91
CA GLU A 118 2.40 -19.50 21.63
C GLU A 118 1.14 -18.64 21.64
N ASP A 119 0.84 -18.07 22.81
CA ASP A 119 -0.31 -17.17 22.95
C ASP A 119 -0.25 -16.10 21.87
N LEU A 120 -1.33 -16.00 21.08
CA LEU A 120 -1.47 -14.97 20.06
C LEU A 120 -1.13 -13.61 20.68
N CYS A 121 -0.19 -12.90 20.05
CA CYS A 121 0.18 -11.58 20.50
C CYS A 121 -1.07 -10.68 20.44
N GLN A 122 -1.59 -10.26 21.60
CA GLN A 122 -2.78 -9.43 21.71
C GLN A 122 -2.68 -8.13 20.88
N VAL A 123 -1.45 -7.64 20.68
CA VAL A 123 -1.17 -6.48 19.83
C VAL A 123 -1.50 -6.79 18.36
N ASP A 124 -1.08 -7.94 17.84
CA ASP A 124 -1.29 -8.31 16.44
C ASP A 124 -2.78 -8.53 16.17
N VAL A 125 -3.50 -9.14 17.12
CA VAL A 125 -4.96 -9.28 17.04
C VAL A 125 -5.65 -7.91 16.99
N ALA A 126 -5.24 -6.96 17.84
CA ALA A 126 -5.81 -5.62 17.86
C ALA A 126 -5.54 -4.85 16.56
N LEU A 127 -4.33 -4.99 15.99
CA LEU A 127 -3.97 -4.38 14.71
C LEU A 127 -4.71 -5.02 13.53
N ALA A 128 -4.83 -6.35 13.50
CA ALA A 128 -5.60 -7.06 12.48
C ALA A 128 -7.09 -6.67 12.51
N ALA A 129 -7.68 -6.57 13.70
CA ALA A 129 -9.05 -6.10 13.88
C ALA A 129 -9.24 -4.62 13.44
N ALA A 130 -8.17 -3.83 13.36
CA ALA A 130 -8.21 -2.45 12.88
C ALA A 130 -8.20 -2.34 11.34
N ILE A 131 -7.68 -3.33 10.62
CA ILE A 131 -7.59 -3.35 9.15
C ILE A 131 -8.93 -3.02 8.45
N PRO A 132 -10.05 -3.73 8.74
CA PRO A 132 -11.31 -3.46 8.05
C PRO A 132 -11.93 -2.11 8.45
N ARG A 133 -11.55 -1.55 9.60
CA ARG A 133 -12.09 -0.29 10.16
C ARG A 133 -11.33 0.94 9.67
N ARG A 134 -10.01 0.83 9.42
CA ARG A 134 -9.16 1.96 9.05
C ARG A 134 -9.65 2.64 7.76
N ARG A 135 -9.84 3.96 7.83
CA ARG A 135 -10.18 4.83 6.70
C ARG A 135 -9.28 6.06 6.73
N THR A 136 -9.10 6.67 5.56
CA THR A 136 -8.41 7.96 5.45
C THR A 136 -9.45 9.04 5.62
N ASP A 137 -9.43 9.73 6.76
CA ASP A 137 -10.40 10.80 7.05
C ASP A 137 -9.79 12.16 6.71
N ARG A 138 -10.28 12.76 5.62
CA ARG A 138 -9.80 14.07 5.15
C ARG A 138 -10.57 15.24 5.76
N ARG A 139 -11.57 14.97 6.60
CA ARG A 139 -12.38 15.99 7.27
C ARG A 139 -11.57 16.72 8.36
N TYR A 140 -12.19 17.73 8.97
CA TYR A 140 -11.63 18.40 10.14
C TYR A 140 -11.71 17.49 11.37
N PHE A 141 -10.68 17.55 12.20
CA PHE A 141 -10.57 16.79 13.43
C PHE A 141 -11.08 17.65 14.59
N SER A 142 -11.69 17.01 15.59
CA SER A 142 -12.19 17.70 16.77
C SER A 142 -11.07 18.28 17.64
N GLY A 143 -11.45 19.18 18.56
CA GLY A 143 -10.53 19.80 19.51
C GLY A 143 -10.02 18.90 20.65
N TRP A 144 -10.43 17.64 20.71
CA TRP A 144 -9.96 16.73 21.76
C TRP A 144 -8.48 16.39 21.56
N PRO A 145 -7.65 16.50 22.60
CA PRO A 145 -6.24 16.22 22.48
C PRO A 145 -6.00 14.72 22.26
N VAL A 146 -4.99 14.41 21.43
CA VAL A 146 -4.41 13.06 21.38
C VAL A 146 -3.47 12.93 22.57
N ALA A 147 -3.59 11.87 23.36
CA ALA A 147 -2.74 11.69 24.52
C ALA A 147 -1.29 11.47 24.08
N ALA A 148 -0.33 12.09 24.79
CA ALA A 148 1.09 11.90 24.52
C ALA A 148 1.52 10.43 24.59
N ALA A 149 0.88 9.64 25.46
CA ALA A 149 1.09 8.20 25.57
C ALA A 149 0.71 7.45 24.27
N ASP A 150 -0.35 7.87 23.59
CA ASP A 150 -0.78 7.27 22.32
C ASP A 150 0.22 7.57 21.20
N ILE A 151 0.71 8.81 21.16
CA ILE A 151 1.77 9.23 20.22
C ILE A 151 3.06 8.45 20.48
N ALA A 152 3.46 8.33 21.75
CA ALA A 152 4.62 7.55 22.16
C ALA A 152 4.47 6.06 21.81
N LEU A 153 3.28 5.48 21.97
CA LEU A 153 2.99 4.10 21.56
C LEU A 153 3.15 3.92 20.06
N MET A 154 2.59 4.83 19.24
CA MET A 154 2.77 4.81 17.78
C MET A 154 4.26 4.92 17.41
N GLY A 155 5.00 5.81 18.08
CA GLY A 155 6.43 5.99 17.85
C GLY A 155 7.27 4.76 18.23
N ALA A 156 6.99 4.16 19.38
CA ALA A 156 7.68 2.96 19.83
C ALA A 156 7.46 1.78 18.88
N ARG A 157 6.25 1.64 18.31
CA ARG A 157 5.96 0.59 17.32
C ARG A 157 6.61 0.88 15.96
N ALA A 158 6.62 2.13 15.49
CA ALA A 158 7.34 2.52 14.28
C ALA A 158 8.86 2.28 14.41
N ALA A 159 9.43 2.55 15.58
CA ALA A 159 10.86 2.33 15.85
C ALA A 159 11.28 0.86 15.74
N ARG A 160 10.38 -0.10 16.04
CA ARG A 160 10.65 -1.54 15.82
C ARG A 160 10.82 -1.90 14.35
N ALA A 161 10.28 -1.09 13.43
CA ALA A 161 10.52 -1.20 12.00
C ALA A 161 11.74 -0.38 11.52
N GLY A 162 12.50 0.23 12.43
CA GLY A 162 13.64 1.10 12.10
C GLY A 162 13.22 2.47 11.57
N VAL A 163 12.01 2.93 11.89
CA VAL A 163 11.44 4.19 11.40
C VAL A 163 11.21 5.15 12.56
N MET A 164 11.73 6.37 12.43
CA MET A 164 11.52 7.45 13.39
C MET A 164 10.13 8.04 13.21
N LEU A 165 9.46 8.36 14.32
CA LEU A 165 8.23 9.15 14.35
C LEU A 165 8.50 10.45 15.12
N ARG A 166 8.19 11.58 14.52
CA ARG A 166 8.27 12.90 15.15
C ARG A 166 6.92 13.58 15.12
N GLN A 167 6.47 14.08 16.26
CA GLN A 167 5.39 15.05 16.30
C GLN A 167 5.95 16.39 15.80
N VAL A 168 5.20 17.08 14.96
CA VAL A 168 5.61 18.38 14.43
C VAL A 168 4.99 19.48 15.30
N ASP A 169 5.81 20.12 16.12
CA ASP A 169 5.36 21.17 17.04
C ASP A 169 5.23 22.55 16.35
N ALA A 170 6.09 22.82 15.35
CA ALA A 170 6.05 24.04 14.56
C ALA A 170 5.06 23.94 13.38
N LEU A 171 3.78 23.73 13.69
CA LEU A 171 2.71 23.54 12.71
C LEU A 171 2.69 24.67 11.67
N ASP A 172 2.84 25.94 12.04
CA ASP A 172 2.75 27.05 11.08
C ASP A 172 3.76 26.97 9.93
N ARG A 173 5.00 26.56 10.21
CA ARG A 173 6.02 26.39 9.15
C ARG A 173 5.70 25.21 8.26
N LEU A 174 5.30 24.07 8.84
CA LEU A 174 4.93 22.90 8.04
C LEU A 174 3.66 23.15 7.24
N ASN A 175 2.69 23.87 7.80
CA ASN A 175 1.46 24.31 7.15
C ASN A 175 1.80 25.18 5.93
N ALA A 176 2.78 26.10 6.06
CA ALA A 176 3.27 26.87 4.92
C ALA A 176 3.92 25.98 3.84
N VAL A 177 4.68 24.96 4.22
CA VAL A 177 5.26 23.99 3.27
C VAL A 177 4.16 23.18 2.58
N VAL A 178 3.12 22.75 3.30
CA VAL A 178 1.95 22.07 2.72
C VAL A 178 1.20 22.98 1.76
N ALA A 179 0.90 24.20 2.18
CA ALA A 179 0.20 25.18 1.35
C ALA A 179 0.97 25.52 0.08
N ARG A 180 2.30 25.62 0.17
CA ARG A 180 3.19 25.80 -0.97
C ARG A 180 3.09 24.63 -1.95
N ALA A 181 3.18 23.39 -1.48
CA ALA A 181 3.07 22.22 -2.34
C ALA A 181 1.72 22.17 -3.08
N VAL A 182 0.62 22.42 -2.35
CA VAL A 182 -0.73 22.51 -2.92
C VAL A 182 -0.82 23.60 -3.97
N PHE A 183 -0.19 24.76 -3.75
CA PHE A 183 -0.20 25.87 -4.71
C PHE A 183 0.62 25.56 -5.97
N GLU A 184 1.81 24.96 -5.84
CA GLU A 184 2.65 24.61 -6.98
C GLU A 184 1.95 23.58 -7.88
N HIS A 185 1.38 22.51 -7.30
CA HIS A 185 0.62 21.50 -8.04
C HIS A 185 -0.67 22.03 -8.68
N ARG A 186 -1.29 23.09 -8.14
CA ARG A 186 -2.47 23.74 -8.75
C ARG A 186 -2.19 24.33 -10.12
N THR A 187 -0.94 24.66 -10.40
CA THR A 187 -0.52 25.23 -11.68
C THR A 187 0.14 24.21 -12.61
N ASP A 188 0.32 22.97 -12.15
CA ASP A 188 0.91 21.88 -12.92
C ASP A 188 -0.18 21.09 -13.65
N TYR A 189 -0.22 21.22 -14.97
CA TYR A 189 -1.21 20.56 -15.80
C TYR A 189 -1.09 19.03 -15.80
N ASP A 190 0.12 18.50 -15.88
CA ASP A 190 0.37 17.06 -16.00
C ASP A 190 0.08 16.35 -14.67
N TYR A 191 0.41 17.00 -13.56
CA TYR A 191 0.01 16.58 -12.23
C TYR A 191 -1.52 16.53 -12.09
N LEU A 192 -2.23 17.60 -12.47
CA LEU A 192 -3.69 17.67 -12.34
C LEU A 192 -4.41 16.65 -13.26
N ALA A 193 -3.87 16.39 -14.45
CA ALA A 193 -4.39 15.38 -15.37
C ALA A 193 -4.27 13.96 -14.78
N GLU A 194 -3.11 13.62 -14.20
CA GLU A 194 -2.91 12.34 -13.52
C GLU A 194 -3.78 12.24 -12.26
N LEU A 195 -3.86 13.29 -11.45
CA LEU A 195 -4.71 13.36 -10.27
C LEU A 195 -6.19 13.12 -10.62
N THR A 196 -6.68 13.73 -11.71
CA THR A 196 -8.06 13.55 -12.19
C THR A 196 -8.28 12.13 -12.71
N THR A 197 -7.26 11.51 -13.30
CA THR A 197 -7.30 10.09 -13.67
C THR A 197 -7.49 9.19 -12.46
N TRP A 198 -6.94 9.56 -11.31
CA TRP A 198 -7.00 8.76 -10.09
C TRP A 198 -7.99 9.27 -9.03
N SER A 199 -8.89 10.20 -9.36
CA SER A 199 -9.87 10.72 -8.39
C SER A 199 -11.24 11.02 -9.01
N GLY A 200 -12.27 11.14 -8.16
CA GLY A 200 -13.61 11.55 -8.58
C GLY A 200 -14.43 10.51 -9.34
N ARG A 201 -13.89 9.30 -9.54
CA ARG A 201 -14.56 8.23 -10.30
C ARG A 201 -15.60 7.49 -9.46
N TYR A 202 -16.70 7.13 -10.11
CA TYR A 202 -17.74 6.25 -9.57
C TYR A 202 -17.52 4.82 -10.09
N GLY A 203 -17.68 3.81 -9.22
CA GLY A 203 -17.61 2.39 -9.62
C GLY A 203 -16.23 1.84 -9.99
N SER A 204 -15.14 2.63 -9.88
CA SER A 204 -13.78 2.13 -10.10
C SER A 204 -13.29 1.30 -8.91
N VAL A 205 -12.52 0.24 -9.17
CA VAL A 205 -11.89 -0.61 -8.13
C VAL A 205 -10.59 -0.02 -7.56
N ALA A 206 -10.13 1.10 -8.13
CA ALA A 206 -8.94 1.85 -7.72
C ALA A 206 -9.17 3.36 -7.84
N GLY A 207 -8.24 4.17 -7.34
CA GLY A 207 -8.43 5.63 -7.28
C GLY A 207 -9.16 6.09 -6.02
N VAL A 208 -9.21 7.40 -5.83
CA VAL A 208 -9.84 8.08 -4.70
C VAL A 208 -11.28 8.45 -5.07
N PRO A 209 -12.30 7.81 -4.45
CA PRO A 209 -13.68 8.14 -4.74
C PRO A 209 -14.03 9.57 -4.33
N ALA A 210 -14.92 10.21 -5.10
CA ALA A 210 -15.53 11.50 -4.81
C ALA A 210 -16.02 11.62 -3.35
N GLN A 211 -16.71 10.59 -2.87
CA GLN A 211 -17.28 10.49 -1.51
C GLN A 211 -16.24 10.31 -0.40
N SER A 212 -14.93 10.28 -0.71
CA SER A 212 -13.84 10.16 0.26
C SER A 212 -13.05 11.46 0.44
N VAL A 213 -13.48 12.53 -0.22
CA VAL A 213 -12.78 13.82 -0.23
C VAL A 213 -13.77 14.94 0.06
N PRO A 214 -13.54 15.76 1.11
CA PRO A 214 -14.33 16.94 1.34
C PRO A 214 -13.92 18.07 0.43
N THR A 215 -14.85 18.99 0.17
CA THR A 215 -14.52 20.20 -0.58
C THR A 215 -13.44 20.98 0.17
N PRO A 216 -12.29 21.26 -0.48
CA PRO A 216 -11.19 21.97 0.18
C PRO A 216 -11.60 23.41 0.49
N ALA A 217 -11.34 23.86 1.72
CA ALA A 217 -11.48 25.25 2.10
C ALA A 217 -10.15 25.97 1.86
N ALA A 218 -10.19 27.07 1.10
CA ALA A 218 -9.00 27.82 0.70
C ALA A 218 -8.32 28.56 1.87
N ASP A 219 -9.07 28.85 2.93
CA ASP A 219 -8.66 29.54 4.15
C ASP A 219 -8.27 28.58 5.30
N ALA A 220 -8.30 27.26 5.06
CA ALA A 220 -7.86 26.29 6.05
C ALA A 220 -6.35 26.46 6.36
N PRO A 221 -5.93 26.41 7.65
CA PRO A 221 -4.51 26.49 8.00
C PRO A 221 -3.65 25.43 7.29
N ILE A 222 -4.23 24.24 7.07
CA ILE A 222 -3.66 23.20 6.23
C ILE A 222 -4.63 23.00 5.06
N PRO A 223 -4.35 23.57 3.87
CA PRO A 223 -5.21 23.37 2.72
C PRO A 223 -5.19 21.90 2.32
N GLY A 224 -6.37 21.35 2.09
CA GLY A 224 -6.50 20.00 1.55
C GLY A 224 -5.96 19.92 0.12
N ARG A 225 -5.34 18.79 -0.21
CA ARG A 225 -5.05 18.42 -1.61
C ARG A 225 -6.33 18.53 -2.45
N LEU A 226 -6.19 19.05 -3.67
CA LEU A 226 -7.29 19.04 -4.63
C LEU A 226 -7.54 17.60 -5.14
N PHE A 227 -8.79 17.21 -5.27
CA PHE A 227 -9.19 15.98 -5.98
C PHE A 227 -10.38 16.30 -6.87
N ALA A 228 -10.55 15.54 -7.95
CA ALA A 228 -11.70 15.69 -8.82
C ALA A 228 -13.00 15.26 -8.10
N GLY A 229 -14.06 16.06 -8.25
CA GLY A 229 -15.42 15.70 -7.84
C GLY A 229 -15.59 15.45 -6.34
N SER A 230 -14.96 16.22 -5.46
CA SER A 230 -15.12 16.09 -3.99
C SER A 230 -16.59 16.25 -3.56
N VAL A 231 -17.16 15.25 -2.86
CA VAL A 231 -18.56 15.29 -2.38
C VAL A 231 -18.74 14.81 -0.93
N LEU A 232 -17.66 14.55 -0.18
CA LEU A 232 -17.78 14.21 1.24
C LEU A 232 -18.14 15.47 2.04
N PRO A 233 -19.28 15.52 2.76
CA PRO A 233 -19.55 16.65 3.64
C PRO A 233 -18.55 16.70 4.80
N GLN A 234 -18.23 17.92 5.25
CA GLN A 234 -17.65 18.11 6.56
C GLN A 234 -18.68 17.73 7.64
N PRO A 235 -18.26 17.32 8.85
CA PRO A 235 -19.17 17.09 9.96
C PRO A 235 -19.97 18.37 10.25
N PRO A 236 -21.26 18.29 10.60
CA PRO A 236 -22.08 19.49 10.86
C PRO A 236 -21.43 20.43 11.88
N GLY A 237 -21.33 21.71 11.56
CA GLY A 237 -20.72 22.71 12.45
C GLY A 237 -19.19 22.67 12.55
N ALA A 238 -18.51 21.72 11.89
CA ALA A 238 -17.04 21.71 11.85
C ALA A 238 -16.52 22.84 10.95
N VAL A 239 -15.62 23.66 11.49
CA VAL A 239 -14.97 24.77 10.77
C VAL A 239 -13.46 24.55 10.66
N PRO A 240 -12.80 25.05 9.61
CA PRO A 240 -11.37 24.80 9.38
C PRO A 240 -10.46 25.27 10.54
N ALA A 241 -10.82 26.38 11.18
CA ALA A 241 -10.05 26.96 12.30
C ALA A 241 -10.04 26.09 13.57
N GLU A 242 -10.95 25.13 13.67
CA GLU A 242 -11.06 24.21 14.81
C GLU A 242 -10.40 22.85 14.55
N ASP A 243 -9.80 22.65 13.37
CA ASP A 243 -9.08 21.42 13.05
C ASP A 243 -7.83 21.26 13.94
N ARG A 244 -7.89 20.35 14.92
CA ARG A 244 -6.79 20.09 15.87
C ARG A 244 -6.09 18.76 15.63
N ALA A 245 -6.01 18.31 14.38
CA ALA A 245 -5.22 17.13 14.05
C ALA A 245 -3.75 17.31 14.45
N VAL A 246 -3.17 16.31 15.11
CA VAL A 246 -1.73 16.25 15.35
C VAL A 246 -1.04 15.84 14.06
N MET A 247 0.00 16.59 13.66
CA MET A 247 0.83 16.23 12.53
C MET A 247 2.02 15.39 12.99
N LEU A 248 2.11 14.18 12.48
CA LEU A 248 3.21 13.23 12.71
C LEU A 248 4.01 13.07 11.43
N ALA A 249 5.32 12.97 11.55
CA ALA A 249 6.24 12.73 10.45
C ALA A 249 6.99 11.43 10.67
N LEU A 250 6.98 10.55 9.67
CA LEU A 250 7.80 9.34 9.62
C LEU A 250 9.05 9.60 8.79
N GLY A 251 10.19 9.17 9.31
CA GLY A 251 11.46 9.29 8.61
C GLY A 251 12.40 8.12 8.87
N THR A 252 13.32 7.92 7.94
CA THR A 252 14.29 6.83 7.92
C THR A 252 15.70 7.37 7.86
N GLU A 253 16.69 6.59 8.31
CA GLU A 253 18.10 7.00 8.25
C GLU A 253 18.59 7.13 6.80
N GLY A 254 18.20 6.18 5.93
CA GLY A 254 18.43 6.22 4.49
C GLY A 254 17.19 6.60 3.68
N ASP A 255 17.37 6.72 2.37
CA ASP A 255 16.28 6.99 1.41
C ASP A 255 16.20 5.94 0.29
N ASP A 256 16.89 4.82 0.48
CA ASP A 256 16.89 3.70 -0.45
C ASP A 256 15.57 2.90 -0.42
N ARG A 257 15.45 1.93 -1.32
CA ARG A 257 14.25 1.12 -1.49
C ARG A 257 13.90 0.31 -0.23
N LEU A 258 14.89 -0.11 0.56
CA LEU A 258 14.65 -0.83 1.82
C LEU A 258 14.09 0.12 2.88
N ALA A 259 14.65 1.32 2.99
CA ALA A 259 14.16 2.37 3.89
C ALA A 259 12.72 2.75 3.53
N GLN A 260 12.41 2.94 2.25
CA GLN A 260 11.06 3.23 1.77
C GLN A 260 10.07 2.10 2.07
N LEU A 261 10.47 0.85 1.85
CA LEU A 261 9.63 -0.31 2.15
C LEU A 261 9.32 -0.39 3.66
N ARG A 262 10.34 -0.23 4.51
CA ARG A 262 10.18 -0.18 5.98
C ARG A 262 9.31 1.00 6.42
N ALA A 263 9.43 2.16 5.77
CA ALA A 263 8.57 3.30 6.03
C ALA A 263 7.10 3.01 5.68
N GLY A 264 6.85 2.22 4.63
CA GLY A 264 5.53 1.70 4.30
C GLY A 264 4.97 0.79 5.40
N GLU A 265 5.78 -0.15 5.90
CA GLU A 265 5.40 -1.04 7.01
C GLU A 265 5.08 -0.22 8.28
N ALA A 266 5.95 0.73 8.64
CA ALA A 266 5.73 1.61 9.79
C ALA A 266 4.49 2.51 9.60
N THR A 267 4.22 2.98 8.38
CA THR A 267 2.98 3.71 8.07
C THR A 267 1.77 2.85 8.37
N SER A 268 1.78 1.56 7.97
CA SER A 268 0.72 0.63 8.35
C SER A 268 0.60 0.47 9.86
N VAL A 269 1.72 0.26 10.57
CA VAL A 269 1.74 0.11 12.04
C VAL A 269 1.06 1.31 12.72
N VAL A 270 1.45 2.53 12.34
CA VAL A 270 0.94 3.76 12.95
C VAL A 270 -0.55 3.93 12.65
N LEU A 271 -0.98 3.74 11.40
CA LEU A 271 -2.39 3.88 11.01
C LEU A 271 -3.30 2.86 11.69
N LEU A 272 -2.85 1.61 11.79
CA LEU A 272 -3.60 0.55 12.46
C LEU A 272 -3.62 0.76 13.98
N THR A 273 -2.51 1.25 14.56
CA THR A 273 -2.45 1.62 15.99
C THR A 273 -3.42 2.75 16.31
N ALA A 274 -3.40 3.83 15.53
CA ALA A 274 -4.36 4.94 15.67
C ALA A 274 -5.80 4.44 15.59
N THR A 275 -6.11 3.59 14.59
CA THR A 275 -7.45 3.02 14.42
C THR A 275 -7.86 2.09 15.58
N ALA A 276 -6.91 1.34 16.15
CA ALA A 276 -7.16 0.49 17.31
C ALA A 276 -7.48 1.31 18.57
N LEU A 277 -6.89 2.51 18.70
CA LEU A 277 -7.16 3.48 19.76
C LEU A 277 -8.44 4.31 19.52
N GLY A 278 -9.10 4.16 18.36
CA GLY A 278 -10.29 4.93 17.98
C GLY A 278 -9.99 6.28 17.32
N LEU A 279 -8.74 6.58 17.03
CA LEU A 279 -8.32 7.81 16.37
C LEU A 279 -8.56 7.73 14.86
N ALA A 280 -9.03 8.84 14.29
CA ALA A 280 -9.02 9.08 12.85
C ALA A 280 -7.59 9.38 12.37
N SER A 281 -7.31 9.14 11.08
CA SER A 281 -5.99 9.40 10.50
C SER A 281 -6.06 9.76 9.01
N CYS A 282 -5.08 10.54 8.55
CA CYS A 282 -4.97 10.97 7.16
C CYS A 282 -3.50 11.09 6.72
N PRO A 283 -3.03 10.24 5.78
CA PRO A 283 -1.76 10.46 5.10
C PRO A 283 -1.73 11.77 4.30
N VAL A 284 -0.63 12.50 4.42
CA VAL A 284 -0.35 13.77 3.74
C VAL A 284 0.97 13.62 2.97
N THR A 285 0.90 13.28 1.70
CA THR A 285 2.10 12.99 0.87
C THR A 285 2.57 14.17 0.05
N GLU A 286 1.72 15.17 -0.18
CA GLU A 286 1.99 16.29 -1.12
C GLU A 286 3.26 17.06 -0.86
N PRO A 287 3.57 17.44 0.40
CA PRO A 287 4.80 18.16 0.68
C PRO A 287 6.07 17.35 0.40
N LEU A 288 5.94 16.05 0.20
CA LEU A 288 7.05 15.15 -0.06
C LEU A 288 7.18 14.82 -1.55
N GLU A 289 6.21 15.19 -2.38
CA GLU A 289 6.21 14.91 -3.84
C GLU A 289 7.09 15.92 -4.60
N ILE A 290 7.29 17.11 -4.04
CA ILE A 290 8.15 18.15 -4.60
C ILE A 290 9.49 18.17 -3.86
N ALA A 291 10.61 18.21 -4.60
CA ALA A 291 11.96 18.10 -4.06
C ALA A 291 12.27 19.22 -3.03
N GLU A 292 11.91 20.45 -3.35
CA GLU A 292 12.14 21.64 -2.53
C GLU A 292 11.37 21.58 -1.21
N THR A 293 10.08 21.24 -1.26
CA THR A 293 9.24 21.13 -0.06
C THR A 293 9.66 19.95 0.78
N ARG A 294 10.04 18.81 0.16
CA ARG A 294 10.57 17.66 0.88
C ARG A 294 11.88 17.99 1.59
N ALA A 295 12.77 18.74 0.94
CA ALA A 295 14.01 19.21 1.54
C ALA A 295 13.75 20.16 2.72
N ALA A 296 12.70 20.99 2.65
CA ALA A 296 12.27 21.81 3.78
C ALA A 296 11.78 20.95 4.95
N VAL A 297 10.89 19.98 4.71
CA VAL A 297 10.45 19.02 5.76
C VAL A 297 11.65 18.29 6.37
N ARG A 298 12.60 17.85 5.54
CA ARG A 298 13.81 17.18 6.02
C ARG A 298 14.58 18.09 6.97
N ARG A 299 14.93 19.31 6.58
CA ARG A 299 15.70 20.23 7.42
C ARG A 299 14.96 20.56 8.72
N ASP A 300 13.67 20.86 8.63
CA ASP A 300 12.91 21.42 9.74
C ASP A 300 12.47 20.35 10.75
N VAL A 301 12.17 19.14 10.28
CA VAL A 301 11.66 18.05 11.13
C VAL A 301 12.74 17.04 11.48
N PHE A 302 13.61 16.69 10.54
CA PHE A 302 14.61 15.62 10.69
C PHE A 302 16.05 16.11 10.77
N GLY A 303 16.35 17.37 10.41
CA GLY A 303 17.72 17.89 10.33
C GLY A 303 18.62 16.98 9.47
N THR A 304 19.75 16.55 10.04
CA THR A 304 20.69 15.61 9.42
C THR A 304 20.38 14.14 9.73
N SER A 305 19.43 13.87 10.62
CA SER A 305 19.21 12.53 11.20
C SER A 305 18.36 11.59 10.37
N GLY A 306 17.68 12.07 9.33
CA GLY A 306 16.91 11.20 8.45
C GLY A 306 16.25 11.88 7.26
N TYR A 307 15.57 11.07 6.46
CA TYR A 307 14.81 11.44 5.27
C TYR A 307 13.31 11.30 5.55
N PRO A 308 12.49 12.32 5.22
CA PRO A 308 11.05 12.24 5.41
C PRO A 308 10.43 11.27 4.38
N GLN A 309 9.60 10.36 4.89
CA GLN A 309 8.94 9.33 4.09
C GLN A 309 7.42 9.51 4.03
N MET A 310 6.80 9.91 5.14
CA MET A 310 5.35 10.08 5.24
C MET A 310 5.00 11.17 6.26
N LEU A 311 3.97 11.98 5.99
CA LEU A 311 3.31 12.79 7.00
C LEU A 311 1.91 12.23 7.26
N LEU A 312 1.45 12.31 8.50
CA LEU A 312 0.17 11.76 8.96
C LEU A 312 -0.50 12.78 9.87
N ARG A 313 -1.74 13.13 9.55
CA ARG A 313 -2.65 13.75 10.52
C ARG A 313 -3.30 12.66 11.35
N VAL A 314 -3.35 12.82 12.67
CA VAL A 314 -4.00 11.91 13.62
C VAL A 314 -4.79 12.72 14.64
N GLY A 315 -5.97 12.24 15.02
CA GLY A 315 -6.79 12.88 16.05
C GLY A 315 -8.17 12.26 16.18
N TRP A 316 -9.05 12.91 16.93
CA TRP A 316 -10.42 12.48 17.12
C TRP A 316 -11.33 13.03 16.02
N ALA A 317 -12.10 12.17 15.36
CA ALA A 317 -13.19 12.63 14.52
C ALA A 317 -14.25 13.35 15.40
N PRO A 318 -14.90 14.41 14.91
CA PRO A 318 -16.02 15.03 15.62
C PRO A 318 -17.11 14.01 15.98
N ILE A 319 -17.77 14.18 17.14
CA ILE A 319 -18.78 13.23 17.66
C ILE A 319 -19.94 13.01 16.66
N ASN A 320 -20.26 14.05 15.89
CA ASN A 320 -21.31 14.05 14.88
C ASN A 320 -20.80 13.70 13.48
N ALA A 321 -19.59 13.16 13.35
CA ALA A 321 -19.05 12.72 12.08
C ALA A 321 -19.60 11.33 11.74
N ASP A 322 -20.32 11.24 10.62
CA ASP A 322 -20.77 9.94 10.11
C ASP A 322 -19.58 9.01 9.79
N PRO A 323 -19.77 7.68 9.91
CA PRO A 323 -18.77 6.71 9.48
C PRO A 323 -18.42 6.87 7.99
N LEU A 324 -17.14 6.74 7.67
CA LEU A 324 -16.70 6.82 6.28
C LEU A 324 -16.99 5.51 5.53
N PRO A 325 -17.54 5.59 4.30
CA PRO A 325 -17.71 4.41 3.47
C PRO A 325 -16.36 3.76 3.14
N ALA A 326 -16.38 2.46 2.89
CA ALA A 326 -15.19 1.76 2.43
C ALA A 326 -14.79 2.25 1.03
N THR A 327 -13.51 2.57 0.85
CA THR A 327 -12.94 2.73 -0.49
C THR A 327 -12.81 1.36 -1.15
N PRO A 328 -13.00 1.30 -2.48
CA PRO A 328 -12.96 0.06 -3.24
C PRO A 328 -11.53 -0.51 -3.28
N ARG A 329 -11.43 -1.81 -3.58
CA ARG A 329 -10.18 -2.54 -3.80
C ARG A 329 -10.29 -3.38 -5.06
N ARG A 330 -9.16 -3.60 -5.74
CA ARG A 330 -9.03 -4.53 -6.85
C ARG A 330 -9.40 -5.94 -6.40
N PHE A 331 -9.90 -6.76 -7.31
CA PHE A 331 -10.22 -8.14 -6.97
C PHE A 331 -8.93 -8.90 -6.67
N LEU A 332 -9.05 -9.92 -5.81
CA LEU A 332 -7.89 -10.70 -5.41
C LEU A 332 -7.19 -11.33 -6.63
N ASN A 333 -7.96 -11.82 -7.60
CA ASN A 333 -7.43 -12.42 -8.83
C ASN A 333 -6.69 -11.42 -9.73
N ASP A 334 -6.88 -10.12 -9.55
CA ASP A 334 -6.13 -9.08 -10.29
C ASP A 334 -4.77 -8.79 -9.66
N THR A 335 -4.55 -9.24 -8.43
CA THR A 335 -3.39 -8.89 -7.60
C THR A 335 -2.67 -10.10 -7.01
N VAL A 336 -3.19 -11.31 -7.18
CA VAL A 336 -2.66 -12.55 -6.62
C VAL A 336 -2.59 -13.62 -7.69
N GLU A 337 -1.41 -14.18 -7.85
CA GLU A 337 -1.13 -15.32 -8.72
C GLU A 337 -0.80 -16.54 -7.83
N TRP A 338 -1.57 -17.60 -7.97
CA TRP A 338 -1.32 -18.85 -7.25
C TRP A 338 -0.50 -19.78 -8.13
N GLN A 339 0.64 -20.24 -7.63
CA GLN A 339 1.38 -21.30 -8.30
C GLN A 339 0.55 -22.59 -8.23
N VAL A 340 0.38 -23.21 -9.40
CA VAL A 340 -0.28 -24.51 -9.55
C VAL A 340 0.84 -25.56 -9.55
N PRO A 341 0.66 -26.71 -8.87
CA PRO A 341 1.61 -27.81 -9.01
C PRO A 341 1.81 -28.13 -10.49
N LEU A 342 3.07 -28.26 -10.93
CA LEU A 342 3.34 -28.78 -12.26
C LEU A 342 2.76 -30.20 -12.31
N ASP A 343 1.75 -30.43 -13.16
CA ASP A 343 1.31 -31.78 -13.49
C ASP A 343 2.49 -32.53 -14.10
N VAL A 344 3.11 -33.41 -13.31
CA VAL A 344 4.10 -34.38 -13.80
C VAL A 344 3.33 -35.45 -14.58
N GLY A 345 2.83 -35.09 -15.76
CA GLY A 345 1.81 -35.90 -16.44
C GLY A 345 1.56 -35.56 -17.90
N SER A 346 2.55 -35.09 -18.65
CA SER A 346 2.48 -35.03 -20.11
C SER A 346 3.89 -35.03 -20.71
N ARG A 347 4.57 -36.18 -20.64
CA ARG A 347 5.59 -36.48 -21.66
C ARG A 347 4.86 -36.60 -22.99
N ARG A 348 4.95 -35.56 -23.83
CA ARG A 348 4.71 -35.72 -25.26
C ARG A 348 5.86 -36.57 -25.79
N ASP A 349 5.65 -37.87 -25.90
CA ASP A 349 6.42 -38.70 -26.81
C ASP A 349 6.14 -38.21 -28.24
N THR A 350 6.96 -37.28 -28.72
CA THR A 350 7.05 -37.02 -30.17
C THR A 350 7.87 -38.16 -30.76
N VAL A 351 7.17 -39.22 -31.17
CA VAL A 351 7.69 -40.18 -32.15
C VAL A 351 8.03 -39.40 -33.41
N ARG A 352 9.31 -39.44 -33.74
CA ARG A 352 9.91 -38.83 -34.93
C ARG A 352 9.60 -39.74 -36.11
N GLU A 353 8.54 -39.44 -36.86
CA GLU A 353 8.26 -40.13 -38.12
C GLU A 353 9.16 -39.54 -39.21
N ALA A 354 10.04 -40.38 -39.75
CA ALA A 354 11.02 -40.02 -40.76
C ALA A 354 10.36 -39.90 -42.14
N ALA A 355 10.48 -38.73 -42.77
CA ALA A 355 10.14 -38.56 -44.19
C ALA A 355 11.29 -39.09 -45.08
N PRO A 356 11.01 -39.88 -46.14
CA PRO A 356 12.04 -40.35 -47.05
C PRO A 356 12.42 -39.29 -48.08
N THR A 357 13.73 -39.13 -48.24
CA THR A 357 14.42 -38.43 -49.32
C THR A 357 14.13 -39.08 -50.67
N SER A 358 13.69 -38.30 -51.67
CA SER A 358 13.88 -38.63 -53.09
C SER A 358 14.24 -37.36 -53.84
N ALA A 359 15.39 -37.43 -54.51
CA ALA A 359 15.99 -36.37 -55.28
C ALA A 359 15.51 -36.37 -56.75
N ALA A 360 15.70 -35.21 -57.38
CA ALA A 360 16.20 -35.00 -58.74
C ALA A 360 15.22 -34.62 -59.87
N ARG A 361 15.52 -33.42 -60.42
CA ARG A 361 15.45 -32.97 -61.83
C ARG A 361 14.03 -32.67 -62.35
N SER A 362 13.74 -31.62 -63.13
CA SER A 362 14.57 -30.75 -64.00
C SER A 362 13.73 -29.58 -64.56
N ARG A 363 14.32 -28.36 -64.53
CA ARG A 363 14.28 -27.21 -65.47
C ARG A 363 12.96 -26.57 -65.99
N PRO A 364 13.03 -25.25 -66.36
CA PRO A 364 11.90 -24.31 -66.52
C PRO A 364 11.52 -24.10 -68.02
N PRO A 365 10.55 -23.23 -68.36
CA PRO A 365 10.89 -21.81 -68.67
C PRO A 365 9.75 -20.80 -68.35
N GLU A 366 10.08 -19.53 -68.05
CA GLU A 366 9.91 -18.32 -68.89
C GLU A 366 8.64 -17.47 -68.62
N LEU A 367 8.89 -16.15 -68.52
CA LEU A 367 8.08 -14.99 -68.97
C LEU A 367 6.60 -14.96 -68.53
N THR A 368 6.05 -13.89 -67.92
CA THR A 368 5.99 -12.53 -68.46
C THR A 368 5.28 -11.60 -67.44
N ARG A 369 5.76 -10.34 -67.34
CA ARG A 369 5.05 -9.04 -67.09
C ARG A 369 3.73 -9.08 -66.27
N ARG A 370 3.61 -8.29 -65.19
CA ARG A 370 3.44 -6.82 -65.19
C ARG A 370 3.63 -6.27 -63.79
#